data_AF-A0A1S3CSM0-F1
#
_entry.id   AF-A0A1S3CSM0-F1
#
_cell.length_a   1.000
_cell.length_b   1.000
_cell.length_c   1.000
_cell.angle_alpha   90.00
_cell.angle_beta   90.00
_cell.angle_gamma   90.00
#
_symmetry.space_group_name_H-M   'P 1'
#
loop_
_entity.id
_entity.type
_entity.pdbx_description
1 polymer ?
#
loop_
_entity_poly.entity_id
_entity_poly.type
_entity_poly.pdbx_seq_one_letter_code
_entity_poly.pdbx_strand_id
1 'polypeptide(L)'
;MRRCSLPSRDMRLLDRLFLCPSTILGREKAIVVSLEQIRCVITSDEVILMNSLDGCAAQYKSELCKRLQANKDQSDDLPFEFRALELALELTCLLLDAQVKGMEGEIYPLLDDLASSINTLNLERVRRFKGNLLTLTQQVQKVSK
;
A
#
# COMPACT_ATOMS: atom_id res chain seq x y z
N MET A 1 -3.80 -21.66 -10.99
CA MET A 1 -3.24 -20.40 -11.52
C MET A 1 -2.96 -20.39 -13.04
N ARG A 2 -3.54 -21.30 -13.86
CA ARG A 2 -3.53 -21.15 -15.33
C ARG A 2 -4.62 -20.19 -15.86
N ARG A 3 -5.49 -19.70 -14.97
CA ARG A 3 -6.66 -18.87 -15.32
C ARG A 3 -6.32 -17.40 -15.61
N CYS A 4 -5.28 -16.85 -14.97
CA CYS A 4 -4.94 -15.42 -15.12
C CYS A 4 -3.94 -15.12 -16.25
N SER A 5 -3.44 -16.13 -16.98
CA SER A 5 -2.46 -15.97 -18.07
C SER A 5 -1.24 -15.10 -17.73
N LEU A 6 -0.85 -15.05 -16.45
CA LEU A 6 0.25 -14.21 -15.98
C LEU A 6 1.60 -14.88 -16.27
N PRO A 7 2.57 -14.16 -16.87
CA PRO A 7 3.92 -14.68 -17.03
C PRO A 7 4.57 -14.90 -15.66
N SER A 8 5.42 -15.92 -15.53
CA SER A 8 6.09 -16.28 -14.26
C SER A 8 6.91 -15.14 -13.63
N ARG A 9 7.29 -14.14 -14.43
CA ARG A 9 7.94 -12.91 -13.96
C ARG A 9 7.05 -12.10 -13.04
N ASP A 10 5.76 -11.99 -13.33
CA ASP A 10 4.82 -11.18 -12.56
C ASP A 10 4.52 -11.81 -11.20
N MET A 11 4.59 -13.15 -11.11
CA MET A 11 4.47 -13.85 -9.83
C MET A 11 5.60 -13.50 -8.86
N ARG A 12 6.82 -13.22 -9.36
CA ARG A 12 7.95 -12.81 -8.49
C ARG A 12 7.73 -11.43 -7.87
N LEU A 13 6.96 -10.56 -8.52
CA LEU A 13 6.64 -9.23 -7.99
C LEU A 13 5.68 -9.30 -6.80
N LEU A 14 4.94 -10.41 -6.70
CA LEU A 14 3.96 -10.63 -5.63
C LEU A 14 4.53 -11.45 -4.47
N ASP A 15 5.75 -11.97 -4.62
CA ASP A 15 6.44 -12.70 -3.55
C ASP A 15 6.93 -11.73 -2.47
N ARG A 16 6.68 -12.09 -1.20
CA ARG A 16 6.97 -11.27 0.00
C ARG A 16 8.48 -11.06 0.20
N LEU A 17 9.31 -11.90 -0.43
CA LEU A 17 10.78 -11.83 -0.35
C LEU A 17 11.41 -10.85 -1.35
N PHE A 18 10.69 -10.43 -2.38
CA PHE A 18 11.21 -9.48 -3.37
C PHE A 18 10.73 -8.08 -3.05
N LEU A 19 11.67 -7.20 -2.65
CA LEU A 19 11.49 -5.76 -2.46
C LEU A 19 11.26 -5.04 -3.80
N CYS A 20 10.21 -5.43 -4.52
CA CYS A 20 9.82 -4.74 -5.74
C CYS A 20 9.15 -3.40 -5.38
N PRO A 21 9.43 -2.32 -6.14
CA PRO A 21 8.76 -1.04 -5.95
C PRO A 21 7.26 -1.17 -6.19
N SER A 22 6.50 -0.16 -5.78
CA SER A 22 5.07 -0.07 -6.12
C SER A 22 4.90 -0.16 -7.65
N THR A 23 4.13 -1.14 -8.13
CA THR A 23 3.90 -1.37 -9.56
C THR A 23 2.46 -1.75 -9.82
N ILE A 24 1.88 -1.14 -10.85
CA ILE A 24 0.60 -1.55 -11.43
C ILE A 24 0.90 -2.03 -12.85
N LEU A 25 0.56 -3.28 -13.14
CA LEU A 25 0.80 -3.91 -14.42
C LEU A 25 -0.53 -4.34 -15.03
N GLY A 26 -0.95 -3.65 -16.09
CA GLY A 26 -2.06 -4.08 -16.92
C GLY A 26 -1.65 -5.27 -17.80
N ARG A 27 -2.38 -6.38 -17.70
CA ARG A 27 -2.32 -7.52 -18.61
C ARG A 27 -3.69 -7.71 -19.26
N GLU A 28 -3.74 -8.47 -20.35
CA GLU A 28 -4.96 -8.66 -21.15
C GLU A 28 -6.15 -9.20 -20.35
N LYS A 29 -5.92 -9.97 -19.27
CA LYS A 29 -6.98 -10.61 -18.46
C LYS A 29 -6.83 -10.37 -16.96
N ALA A 30 -5.90 -9.52 -16.56
CA ALA A 30 -5.63 -9.26 -15.15
C ALA A 30 -4.85 -7.96 -14.96
N ILE A 31 -5.08 -7.31 -13.83
CA ILE A 31 -4.27 -6.19 -13.35
C ILE A 31 -3.48 -6.71 -12.15
N VAL A 32 -2.16 -6.70 -12.25
CA VAL A 32 -1.28 -7.05 -11.14
C VAL A 32 -0.94 -5.77 -10.39
N VAL A 33 -1.28 -5.73 -9.11
CA VAL A 33 -1.09 -4.57 -8.24
C VAL A 33 -0.15 -4.97 -7.11
N SER A 34 0.97 -4.26 -7.02
CA SER A 34 1.89 -4.32 -5.89
C SER A 34 2.01 -2.91 -5.34
N LEU A 35 1.32 -2.60 -4.25
CA LEU A 35 1.30 -1.30 -3.59
C LEU A 35 1.63 -1.52 -2.12
N GLU A 36 2.92 -1.42 -1.79
CA GLU A 36 3.44 -1.59 -0.42
C GLU A 36 2.87 -2.81 0.35
N GLN A 37 1.83 -2.56 1.14
CA GLN A 37 1.17 -3.52 2.03
C GLN A 37 0.06 -4.32 1.32
N ILE A 38 -0.41 -3.85 0.17
CA ILE A 38 -1.46 -4.48 -0.63
C ILE A 38 -0.83 -5.06 -1.90
N ARG A 39 -0.83 -6.40 -1.99
CA ARG A 39 -0.43 -7.14 -3.18
C ARG A 39 -1.60 -7.99 -3.64
N CYS A 40 -2.12 -7.69 -4.82
CA CYS A 40 -3.26 -8.40 -5.38
C CYS A 40 -3.18 -8.56 -6.89
N VAL A 41 -3.89 -9.57 -7.38
CA VAL A 41 -4.21 -9.74 -8.79
C VAL A 41 -5.70 -9.51 -8.93
N ILE A 42 -6.07 -8.52 -9.73
CA ILE A 42 -7.45 -8.16 -10.02
C ILE A 42 -7.79 -8.77 -11.38
N THR A 43 -8.84 -9.58 -11.46
CA THR A 43 -9.43 -10.04 -12.72
C THR A 43 -10.77 -9.33 -12.93
N SER A 44 -11.49 -9.67 -14.00
CA SER A 44 -12.83 -9.15 -14.29
C SER A 44 -13.86 -9.48 -13.19
N ASP A 45 -13.66 -10.57 -12.45
CA ASP A 45 -14.70 -11.14 -11.57
C ASP A 45 -14.22 -11.36 -10.13
N GLU A 46 -12.91 -11.39 -9.89
CA GLU A 46 -12.35 -11.69 -8.58
C GLU A 46 -11.05 -10.92 -8.29
N VAL A 47 -10.76 -10.74 -7.00
CA VAL A 47 -9.49 -10.19 -6.53
C VAL A 47 -8.76 -11.23 -5.70
N ILE A 48 -7.55 -11.58 -6.13
CA ILE A 48 -6.68 -12.54 -5.45
C ILE A 48 -5.67 -11.74 -4.63
N LEU A 49 -5.87 -11.68 -3.31
CA LEU A 49 -4.92 -11.07 -2.37
C LEU A 49 -3.79 -12.06 -2.05
N MET A 50 -2.55 -11.65 -2.31
CA MET A 50 -1.36 -12.47 -2.00
C MET A 50 -0.90 -12.31 -0.55
N ASN A 51 -1.38 -11.27 0.15
CA ASN A 51 -0.95 -10.90 1.49
C ASN A 51 -2.00 -11.20 2.57
N SER A 52 -2.56 -12.42 2.59
CA SER A 52 -3.74 -12.78 3.40
C SER A 52 -3.58 -12.70 4.93
N LEU A 53 -2.35 -12.59 5.43
CA LEU A 53 -2.03 -12.54 6.87
C LEU A 53 -1.93 -11.13 7.44
N ASP A 54 -1.95 -10.09 6.59
CA ASP A 54 -1.75 -8.71 7.03
C ASP A 54 -3.10 -8.03 7.30
N GLY A 55 -3.20 -7.25 8.39
CA GLY A 55 -4.44 -6.55 8.77
C GLY A 55 -4.99 -5.64 7.66
N CYS A 56 -4.11 -5.12 6.81
CA CYS A 56 -4.47 -4.30 5.65
C CYS A 56 -5.23 -5.10 4.58
N ALA A 57 -4.88 -6.37 4.37
CA ALA A 57 -5.59 -7.23 3.41
C ALA A 57 -7.00 -7.57 3.92
N ALA A 58 -7.17 -7.74 5.23
CA ALA A 58 -8.49 -7.93 5.85
C ALA A 58 -9.36 -6.67 5.71
N GLN A 59 -8.79 -5.48 5.94
CA GLN A 59 -9.48 -4.20 5.74
C GLN A 59 -9.90 -4.01 4.28
N TYR A 60 -8.99 -4.27 3.33
CA TYR A 60 -9.30 -4.23 1.90
C TYR A 60 -10.45 -5.19 1.54
N LYS A 61 -10.44 -6.43 2.04
CA LYS A 61 -11.52 -7.39 1.79
C LYS A 61 -12.87 -6.92 2.35
N SER A 62 -12.88 -6.36 3.56
CA SER A 62 -14.11 -5.89 4.21
C SER A 62 -14.73 -4.72 3.43
N GLU A 63 -13.92 -3.74 3.08
CA GLU A 63 -14.35 -2.57 2.31
C GLU A 63 -14.76 -2.96 0.88
N LEU A 64 -13.99 -3.89 0.30
CA LEU A 64 -14.31 -4.81 -0.80
C LEU A 64 -15.80 -5.14 -0.90
N CYS A 65 -16.18 -6.01 0.02
CA CYS A 65 -17.52 -6.58 0.11
C CYS A 65 -18.59 -5.53 0.39
N LYS A 66 -18.30 -4.53 1.25
CA LYS A 66 -19.26 -3.46 1.56
C LYS A 66 -19.60 -2.64 0.34
N ARG A 67 -18.59 -2.20 -0.43
CA ARG A 67 -18.79 -1.41 -1.65
C ARG A 67 -19.53 -2.19 -2.73
N LEU A 68 -19.23 -3.49 -2.87
CA LEU A 68 -19.96 -4.37 -3.80
C LEU A 68 -21.43 -4.57 -3.39
N GLN A 69 -21.73 -4.64 -2.09
CA GLN A 69 -23.11 -4.77 -1.60
C GLN A 69 -23.90 -3.46 -1.73
N ALA A 70 -23.27 -2.32 -1.44
CA ALA A 70 -23.91 -1.01 -1.45
C ALA A 70 -24.17 -0.43 -2.86
N ASN A 71 -23.50 -0.94 -3.90
CA ASN A 71 -23.63 -0.44 -5.27
C ASN A 71 -24.47 -1.33 -6.19
N LYS A 72 -25.24 -2.29 -5.66
CA LYS A 72 -26.28 -2.93 -6.47
C LYS A 72 -27.36 -1.95 -6.94
N ASP A 73 -27.45 -0.76 -6.33
CA ASP A 73 -28.49 0.24 -6.57
C ASP A 73 -27.98 1.53 -7.26
N GLN A 74 -26.66 1.68 -7.52
CA GLN A 74 -26.11 2.85 -8.23
C GLN A 74 -25.60 2.44 -9.60
N SER A 75 -26.18 3.08 -10.61
CA SER A 75 -25.84 2.96 -12.03
C SER A 75 -24.32 3.07 -12.26
N ASP A 76 -23.79 2.04 -12.92
CA ASP A 76 -22.41 1.84 -13.36
C ASP A 76 -21.71 3.09 -13.87
N ASP A 77 -20.60 3.49 -13.23
CA ASP A 77 -19.60 4.34 -13.87
C ASP A 77 -18.26 3.61 -14.11
N LEU A 78 -17.96 2.52 -13.38
CA LEU A 78 -16.65 1.82 -13.45
C LEU A 78 -16.78 0.28 -13.36
N PRO A 79 -16.11 -0.46 -14.26
CA PRO A 79 -15.99 -1.93 -14.18
C PRO A 79 -15.39 -2.42 -12.85
N PHE A 80 -15.67 -3.68 -12.50
CA PHE A 80 -15.21 -4.31 -11.25
C PHE A 80 -13.71 -4.16 -11.03
N GLU A 81 -12.91 -4.34 -12.08
CA GLU A 81 -11.46 -4.25 -12.03
C GLU A 81 -10.96 -2.86 -11.61
N PHE A 82 -11.60 -1.80 -12.08
CA PHE A 82 -11.24 -0.44 -11.74
C PHE A 82 -11.69 -0.07 -10.33
N ARG A 83 -12.81 -0.61 -9.89
CA ARG A 83 -13.31 -0.38 -8.53
C ARG A 83 -12.47 -1.06 -7.47
N ALA A 84 -12.00 -2.26 -7.77
CA ALA A 84 -11.00 -2.95 -6.97
C ALA A 84 -9.68 -2.16 -6.91
N LEU A 85 -9.24 -1.64 -8.06
CA LEU A 85 -8.00 -0.85 -8.14
C LEU A 85 -8.10 0.49 -7.39
N GLU A 86 -9.23 1.20 -7.52
CA GLU A 86 -9.51 2.45 -6.82
C GLU A 86 -9.42 2.25 -5.31
N LEU A 87 -10.10 1.24 -4.77
CA LEU A 87 -10.05 0.94 -3.35
C LEU A 87 -8.63 0.58 -2.89
N ALA A 88 -7.87 -0.16 -3.71
CA ALA A 88 -6.50 -0.53 -3.36
C ALA A 88 -5.61 0.72 -3.23
N LEU A 89 -5.77 1.69 -4.12
CA LEU A 89 -5.08 2.97 -4.08
C LEU A 89 -5.52 3.81 -2.88
N GLU A 90 -6.83 3.92 -2.65
CA GLU A 90 -7.38 4.70 -1.53
C GLU A 90 -6.85 4.21 -0.18
N LEU A 91 -6.87 2.89 0.06
CA LEU A 91 -6.33 2.32 1.30
C LEU A 91 -4.82 2.51 1.41
N THR A 92 -4.09 2.40 0.30
CA THR A 92 -2.65 2.66 0.30
C THR A 92 -2.35 4.12 0.68
N CYS A 93 -3.09 5.08 0.12
CA CYS A 93 -2.97 6.50 0.45
C CYS A 93 -3.30 6.77 1.92
N LEU A 94 -4.39 6.18 2.45
CA LEU A 94 -4.77 6.31 3.86
C LEU A 94 -3.69 5.77 4.80
N LEU A 95 -3.07 4.63 4.45
CA LEU A 95 -1.99 4.04 5.24
C LEU A 95 -0.72 4.89 5.21
N LEU A 96 -0.34 5.40 4.04
CA LEU A 96 0.80 6.30 3.90
C LEU A 96 0.58 7.60 4.68
N ASP A 97 -0.61 8.19 4.60
CA ASP A 97 -0.98 9.40 5.35
C ASP A 97 -0.94 9.17 6.87
N ALA A 98 -1.45 8.02 7.34
CA ALA A 98 -1.35 7.65 8.76
C ALA A 98 0.10 7.50 9.23
N GLN A 99 0.99 6.93 8.40
CA GLN A 99 2.42 6.83 8.71
C GLN A 99 3.09 8.20 8.75
N VAL A 100 2.76 9.11 7.82
CA VAL A 100 3.25 10.50 7.84
C VAL A 100 2.82 11.20 9.13
N LYS A 101 1.54 11.14 9.48
CA LYS A 101 1.01 11.79 10.71
C LYS A 101 1.63 11.22 11.98
N GLY A 102 1.84 9.90 12.04
CA GLY A 102 2.51 9.27 13.18
C GLY A 102 3.96 9.76 13.33
N MET A 103 4.68 9.84 12.22
CA MET A 103 6.04 10.39 12.21
C MET A 103 6.06 11.88 12.57
N GLU A 104 5.16 12.70 12.03
CA GLU A 104 5.05 14.12 12.39
C GLU A 104 4.81 14.32 13.89
N GLY A 105 3.97 13.48 14.50
CA GLY A 105 3.73 13.49 15.94
C GLY A 105 4.96 13.15 16.78
N GLU A 106 5.89 12.35 16.26
CA GLU A 106 7.14 11.99 16.94
C GLU A 106 8.25 13.05 16.73
N ILE A 107 8.23 13.84 15.65
CA ILE A 107 9.26 14.86 15.37
C ILE A 107 9.30 15.93 16.45
N TYR A 108 8.15 16.51 16.79
CA TYR A 108 8.07 17.64 17.70
C TYR A 108 8.63 17.33 19.10
N PRO A 109 8.24 16.24 19.78
CA PRO A 109 8.85 15.89 21.06
C PRO A 109 10.32 15.51 20.93
N LEU A 110 10.74 14.89 19.82
CA LEU A 110 12.16 14.58 19.58
C LEU A 110 13.03 15.84 19.40
N LEU A 111 12.50 16.88 18.75
CA LEU A 111 13.20 18.15 18.59
C LEU A 111 13.29 18.93 19.92
N ASP A 112 12.23 18.87 20.74
CA ASP A 112 12.20 19.53 22.05
C ASP A 112 13.13 18.82 23.07
N ASP A 113 13.16 17.47 23.05
CA ASP A 113 14.11 16.66 23.82
C ASP A 113 15.57 16.90 23.40
N LEU A 114 15.83 17.13 22.11
CA LEU A 114 17.15 17.48 21.61
C LEU A 114 17.57 18.90 22.01
N ALA A 115 16.62 19.85 21.96
CA ALA A 115 16.85 21.24 22.37
C ALA A 115 17.12 21.36 23.89
N SER A 116 16.48 20.51 24.69
CA SER A 116 16.67 20.48 26.15
C SER A 116 17.89 19.66 26.59
N SER A 117 18.28 18.59 25.88
CA SER A 117 19.55 17.90 26.13
C SER A 117 20.18 17.30 24.86
N ILE A 118 21.38 17.79 24.54
CA ILE A 118 22.21 17.23 23.47
C ILE A 118 22.96 16.03 24.04
N ASN A 119 22.37 14.84 23.89
CA ASN A 119 22.98 13.56 24.27
C ASN A 119 23.04 12.60 23.06
N THR A 120 23.94 11.61 23.13
CA THR A 120 24.17 10.64 22.03
C THR A 120 22.93 9.80 21.71
N LEU A 121 22.07 9.55 22.71
CA LEU A 121 20.79 8.84 22.55
C LEU A 121 19.78 9.63 21.71
N ASN A 122 19.65 10.94 21.95
CA ASN A 122 18.75 11.83 21.21
C ASN A 122 19.24 12.03 19.78
N LEU A 123 20.56 12.16 19.57
CA LEU A 123 21.16 12.19 18.24
C LEU A 123 20.95 10.89 17.46
N GLU A 124 21.01 9.72 18.12
CA GLU A 124 20.68 8.44 17.49
C GLU A 124 19.19 8.32 17.13
N ARG A 125 18.28 8.79 18.00
CA ARG A 125 16.84 8.84 17.70
C ARG A 125 16.56 9.73 16.49
N VAL A 126 17.15 10.93 16.42
CA VAL A 126 17.02 11.83 15.26
C VAL A 126 17.60 11.21 13.99
N ARG A 127 18.73 10.50 14.09
CA ARG A 127 19.31 9.78 12.94
C ARG A 127 18.41 8.65 12.45
N ARG A 128 17.82 7.86 13.35
CA ARG A 128 16.83 6.81 12.99
C ARG A 128 15.59 7.42 12.38
N PHE A 129 15.08 8.49 12.97
CA PHE A 129 13.94 9.23 12.46
C PHE A 129 14.18 9.74 11.03
N LYS A 130 15.33 10.37 10.77
CA LYS A 130 15.75 10.79 9.43
C LYS A 130 15.82 9.62 8.44
N GLY A 131 16.29 8.45 8.89
CA GLY A 131 16.31 7.22 8.07
C GLY A 131 14.91 6.75 7.69
N ASN A 132 13.98 6.76 8.65
CA ASN A 132 12.58 6.40 8.41
C ASN A 132 11.91 7.40 7.45
N LEU A 133 12.11 8.70 7.66
CA LEU A 133 11.57 9.76 6.80
C LEU A 133 12.10 9.65 5.37
N LEU A 134 13.39 9.36 5.19
CA LEU A 134 13.97 9.12 3.87
C LEU A 134 13.34 7.90 3.19
N THR A 135 13.11 6.83 3.95
CA THR A 135 12.46 5.61 3.43
C THR A 135 11.04 5.92 2.97
N LEU A 136 10.28 6.67 3.77
CA LEU A 136 8.90 7.03 3.46
C LEU A 136 8.80 8.03 2.28
N THR A 137 9.75 8.97 2.20
CA THR A 137 9.83 9.90 1.05
C THR A 137 10.10 9.13 -0.25
N GLN A 138 10.99 8.13 -0.21
CA GLN A 138 11.25 7.27 -1.35
C GLN A 138 10.05 6.40 -1.72
N GLN A 139 9.25 5.98 -0.74
CA GLN A 139 8.01 5.24 -0.94
C GLN A 139 6.95 6.08 -1.66
N VAL A 140 6.69 7.29 -1.18
CA VAL A 140 5.74 8.23 -1.79
C VAL A 140 6.17 8.61 -3.21
N GLN A 141 7.47 8.89 -3.43
CA GLN A 141 8.00 9.19 -4.76
C GLN A 141 7.84 8.04 -5.76
N LYS A 142 7.84 6.78 -5.30
CA LYS A 142 7.63 5.61 -6.16
C LYS A 142 6.17 5.43 -6.57
N VAL A 143 5.23 5.84 -5.74
CA VAL A 143 3.79 5.78 -6.05
C VAL A 143 3.38 6.91 -7.01
N SER A 144 4.08 8.04 -6.97
CA SER A 144 3.78 9.22 -7.81
C SER A 144 4.35 9.19 -9.23
N LYS A 145 5.14 8.18 -9.61
CA LYS A 145 5.90 8.14 -10.86
C LYS A 145 5.41 7.06 -11.81
#